data_AF-A0AAD5XWK0-F1
#
_entry.id   AF-A0AAD5XWK0-F1
#
_cell.length_a   1.000
_cell.length_b   1.000
_cell.length_c   1.000
_cell.angle_alpha   90.00
_cell.angle_beta   90.00
_cell.angle_gamma   90.00
#
_symmetry.space_group_name_H-M   'P 1'
#
loop_
_entity.id
_entity.type
_entity.pdbx_description
1 polymer ?
#
loop_
_entity_poly.entity_id
_entity_poly.type
_entity_poly.pdbx_seq_one_letter_code
_entity_poly.pdbx_strand_id
1 'polypeptide(L)'
;MDSFLNLNWMEEEDNENSEFEEDEILENSEISIVEDEKFLSNKFFNGTTKVSWRQALLDHIPFVLPFELRVNIFRNWISIDKRKSGGIDEIFGNRSRNRCTIRRGFVFEDGFDNLNSLGSGLKKRIQITFVDEQGMIEAGVDGGGVFKEFLNSAFDSNFGLFKSTTENELYPSASFKESDLKKYEFLGRILGKALYEGILVDLIFANFFLTKWLGEHNYIDDLPSLDPELYKNLIFLKNYEGDIKDLSIFFSIDDI
;
A
#
# COMPACT_ATOMS: atom_id res chain seq x y z
N MET A 1 -24.84 -21.10 -31.78
CA MET A 1 -25.11 -20.90 -33.22
C MET A 1 -24.36 -19.66 -33.66
N ASP A 2 -23.04 -19.64 -33.53
CA ASP A 2 -22.06 -20.42 -34.33
C ASP A 2 -22.09 -20.02 -35.80
N SER A 3 -21.06 -19.27 -36.20
CA SER A 3 -20.16 -19.74 -37.25
C SER A 3 -18.81 -19.05 -37.12
N PHE A 4 -17.84 -19.86 -36.70
CA PHE A 4 -16.42 -19.65 -36.93
C PHE A 4 -16.05 -19.84 -38.41
N LEU A 5 -14.81 -19.43 -38.72
CA LEU A 5 -13.92 -19.87 -39.81
C LEU A 5 -13.87 -18.99 -41.06
N ASN A 6 -12.78 -18.23 -41.18
CA ASN A 6 -11.79 -18.43 -42.24
C ASN A 6 -10.59 -17.50 -42.04
N LEU A 7 -9.38 -18.06 -41.88
CA LEU A 7 -8.34 -17.96 -42.91
C LEU A 7 -7.06 -18.72 -42.54
N ASN A 8 -6.66 -19.58 -43.49
CA ASN A 8 -5.38 -20.25 -43.73
C ASN A 8 -4.12 -19.70 -43.04
N TRP A 9 -3.37 -20.63 -42.45
CA TRP A 9 -1.91 -20.61 -42.50
C TRP A 9 -1.42 -21.95 -43.08
N MET A 10 -0.86 -21.88 -44.28
CA MET A 10 -0.09 -22.95 -44.92
C MET A 10 1.37 -22.83 -44.49
N GLU A 11 1.91 -24.01 -44.17
CA GLU A 11 3.28 -24.51 -44.39
C GLU A 11 4.46 -23.85 -43.66
N GLU A 12 5.01 -24.71 -42.79
CA GLU A 12 6.36 -24.84 -42.27
C GLU A 12 7.48 -24.45 -43.25
N GLU A 13 8.52 -23.81 -42.72
CA GLU A 13 9.90 -24.26 -42.96
C GLU A 13 10.67 -24.19 -41.64
N ASP A 14 11.18 -25.35 -41.25
CA ASP A 14 12.00 -25.61 -40.08
C ASP A 14 13.33 -24.85 -40.12
N ASN A 15 13.76 -24.37 -38.95
CA ASN A 15 15.18 -24.14 -38.69
C ASN A 15 15.50 -24.58 -37.26
N GLU A 16 15.64 -25.89 -37.11
CA GLU A 16 16.27 -26.54 -35.96
C GLU A 16 17.74 -26.08 -35.87
N ASN A 17 18.07 -25.30 -34.83
CA ASN A 17 19.35 -25.36 -34.09
C ASN A 17 19.45 -24.17 -33.12
N SER A 18 19.01 -24.34 -31.87
CA SER A 18 19.65 -23.74 -30.68
C SER A 18 19.05 -24.20 -29.34
N GLU A 19 18.44 -25.39 -29.29
CA GLU A 19 17.80 -25.92 -28.08
C GLU A 19 18.73 -26.94 -27.39
N PHE A 20 19.90 -26.50 -26.96
CA PHE A 20 20.78 -27.30 -26.09
C PHE A 20 21.68 -26.35 -25.29
N GLU A 21 21.29 -25.98 -24.06
CA GLU A 21 22.21 -25.65 -22.94
C GLU A 21 21.54 -25.16 -21.63
N GLU A 22 20.20 -25.11 -21.48
CA GLU A 22 19.59 -24.58 -20.23
C GLU A 22 19.15 -25.62 -19.19
N ASP A 23 19.12 -26.93 -19.50
CA ASP A 23 18.49 -27.93 -18.62
C ASP A 23 19.43 -28.65 -17.64
N GLU A 24 20.75 -28.43 -17.68
CA GLU A 24 21.71 -29.24 -16.90
C GLU A 24 22.25 -28.58 -15.60
N ILE A 25 21.55 -27.59 -15.04
CA ILE A 25 21.98 -26.93 -13.77
C ILE A 25 20.98 -27.15 -12.61
N LEU A 26 19.90 -27.92 -12.82
CA LEU A 26 18.82 -28.01 -11.83
C LEU A 26 18.92 -29.11 -10.77
N GLU A 27 19.98 -29.92 -10.72
CA GLU A 27 19.98 -31.08 -9.78
C GLU A 27 20.96 -31.03 -8.60
N ASN A 28 21.85 -30.04 -8.47
CA ASN A 28 22.86 -30.07 -7.39
C ASN A 28 23.08 -28.74 -6.66
N SER A 29 22.02 -28.16 -6.09
CA SER A 29 22.20 -27.27 -4.93
C SER A 29 21.13 -27.53 -3.87
N GLU A 30 21.55 -28.18 -2.79
CA GLU A 30 20.88 -28.04 -1.50
C GLU A 30 20.86 -26.54 -1.18
N ILE A 31 19.71 -25.90 -1.36
CA ILE A 31 19.53 -24.47 -1.10
C ILE A 31 19.64 -24.27 0.41
N SER A 32 20.81 -23.85 0.87
CA SER A 32 20.95 -23.22 2.18
C SER A 32 20.22 -21.87 2.11
N ILE A 33 19.08 -21.78 2.79
CA ILE A 33 18.13 -20.64 2.70
C ILE A 33 18.74 -19.31 3.20
N VAL A 34 19.92 -19.35 3.82
CA VAL A 34 20.47 -18.24 4.61
C VAL A 34 21.42 -17.32 3.84
N GLU A 35 22.10 -17.79 2.78
CA GLU A 35 23.17 -16.99 2.14
C GLU A 35 22.74 -16.18 0.89
N ASP A 36 21.52 -16.38 0.37
CA ASP A 36 21.15 -15.92 -0.97
C ASP A 36 20.00 -14.89 -1.04
N GLU A 37 19.71 -14.13 0.02
CA GLU A 37 18.64 -13.10 -0.04
C GLU A 37 18.89 -12.03 -1.13
N LYS A 38 20.16 -11.64 -1.33
CA LYS A 38 20.57 -10.68 -2.40
C LYS A 38 20.56 -11.30 -3.79
N PHE A 39 20.82 -12.60 -3.88
CA PHE A 39 20.83 -13.33 -5.15
C PHE A 39 19.40 -13.57 -5.65
N LEU A 40 18.51 -13.99 -4.75
CA LEU A 40 17.09 -14.12 -5.02
C LEU A 40 16.51 -12.79 -5.45
N SER A 41 16.80 -11.68 -4.75
CA SER A 41 16.31 -10.36 -5.15
C SER A 41 16.75 -9.97 -6.56
N ASN A 42 17.97 -10.29 -7.01
CA ASN A 42 18.42 -9.92 -8.35
C ASN A 42 17.82 -10.80 -9.46
N LYS A 43 17.48 -12.06 -9.19
CA LYS A 43 17.00 -13.03 -10.19
C LYS A 43 15.49 -12.97 -10.47
N PHE A 44 14.71 -12.21 -9.70
CA PHE A 44 13.32 -11.85 -10.07
C PHE A 44 13.25 -11.00 -11.35
N PHE A 45 14.37 -10.42 -11.81
CA PHE A 45 14.37 -9.29 -12.73
C PHE A 45 14.82 -9.58 -14.16
N ASN A 46 15.15 -10.83 -14.52
CA ASN A 46 15.45 -11.14 -15.92
C ASN A 46 14.14 -11.24 -16.70
N GLY A 47 13.91 -10.24 -17.56
CA GLY A 47 12.72 -10.08 -18.37
C GLY A 47 12.58 -11.16 -19.43
N THR A 48 11.85 -12.22 -19.08
CA THR A 48 11.20 -13.11 -20.04
C THR A 48 9.70 -12.86 -19.99
N THR A 49 9.04 -12.89 -21.13
CA THR A 49 7.59 -12.63 -21.32
C THR A 49 6.68 -13.65 -20.62
N LYS A 50 7.26 -14.70 -20.04
CA LYS A 50 6.60 -15.68 -19.17
C LYS A 50 6.67 -15.16 -17.73
N VAL A 51 5.53 -15.04 -17.05
CA VAL A 51 5.49 -14.72 -15.61
C VAL A 51 6.40 -15.73 -14.90
N SER A 52 7.53 -15.24 -14.39
CA SER A 52 8.46 -16.07 -13.65
C SER A 52 7.71 -16.70 -12.48
N TRP A 53 7.91 -17.99 -12.21
CA TRP A 53 7.31 -18.64 -11.04
C TRP A 53 7.62 -17.89 -9.74
N ARG A 54 8.74 -17.17 -9.70
CA ARG A 54 9.11 -16.27 -8.61
C ARG A 54 8.09 -15.15 -8.43
N GLN A 55 7.70 -14.47 -9.52
CA GLN A 55 6.65 -13.45 -9.49
C GLN A 55 5.30 -14.05 -9.06
N ALA A 56 4.98 -15.26 -9.54
CA ALA A 56 3.76 -15.96 -9.12
C ALA A 56 3.75 -16.28 -7.61
N LEU A 57 4.90 -16.59 -7.00
CA LEU A 57 5.00 -16.74 -5.54
C LEU A 57 4.67 -15.44 -4.81
N LEU A 58 5.19 -14.30 -5.29
CA LEU A 58 4.91 -12.99 -4.69
C LEU A 58 3.44 -12.59 -4.84
N ASP A 59 2.83 -12.92 -5.97
CA ASP A 59 1.45 -12.52 -6.28
C ASP A 59 0.41 -13.37 -5.55
N HIS A 60 0.68 -14.66 -5.34
CA HIS A 60 -0.32 -15.60 -4.80
C HIS A 60 -0.04 -16.10 -3.40
N ILE A 61 1.24 -16.29 -3.02
CA ILE A 61 1.63 -16.86 -1.72
C ILE A 61 2.85 -16.15 -1.11
N PRO A 62 2.83 -14.81 -0.96
CA PRO A 62 3.98 -14.04 -0.49
C PRO A 62 4.40 -14.43 0.93
N PHE A 63 3.51 -14.98 1.76
CA PHE A 63 3.80 -15.39 3.13
C PHE A 63 4.81 -16.55 3.24
N VAL A 64 5.07 -17.29 2.15
CA VAL A 64 6.12 -18.32 2.11
C VAL A 64 7.51 -17.68 2.13
N LEU A 65 7.64 -16.42 1.73
CA LEU A 65 8.88 -15.67 1.80
C LEU A 65 9.00 -14.97 3.15
N PRO A 66 10.18 -15.07 3.81
CA PRO A 66 10.45 -14.30 5.03
C PRO A 66 10.14 -12.82 4.85
N PHE A 67 9.67 -12.17 5.92
CA PHE A 67 9.30 -10.76 5.88
C PHE A 67 10.45 -9.88 5.36
N GLU A 68 11.67 -10.10 5.86
CA GLU A 68 12.85 -9.33 5.45
C GLU A 68 13.16 -9.46 3.96
N LEU A 69 13.02 -10.67 3.41
CA LEU A 69 13.19 -10.88 1.97
C LEU A 69 12.15 -10.11 1.16
N ARG A 70 10.89 -10.10 1.57
CA ARG A 70 9.84 -9.31 0.90
C ARG A 70 10.11 -7.81 0.96
N VAL A 71 10.59 -7.31 2.10
CA VAL A 71 11.00 -5.91 2.26
C VAL A 71 12.16 -5.59 1.32
N ASN A 72 13.17 -6.46 1.23
CA ASN A 72 14.31 -6.29 0.34
C ASN A 72 13.89 -6.23 -1.13
N ILE A 73 13.00 -7.12 -1.56
CA ILE A 73 12.42 -7.11 -2.92
C ILE A 73 11.70 -5.78 -3.19
N PHE A 74 10.82 -5.36 -2.27
CA PHE A 74 10.09 -4.09 -2.39
C PHE A 74 11.02 -2.87 -2.46
N ARG A 75 12.08 -2.83 -1.64
CA ARG A 75 13.09 -1.76 -1.66
C ARG A 75 13.88 -1.74 -2.97
N ASN A 76 14.15 -2.91 -3.56
CA ASN A 76 14.78 -2.99 -4.87
C ASN A 76 13.86 -2.43 -5.97
N TRP A 77 12.55 -2.75 -5.95
CA TRP A 77 11.57 -2.17 -6.88
C TRP A 77 11.52 -0.65 -6.81
N ILE A 78 11.48 -0.08 -5.60
CA ILE A 78 11.56 1.37 -5.38
C ILE A 78 12.86 1.93 -5.98
N SER A 79 14.00 1.27 -5.76
CA SER A 79 15.31 1.73 -6.24
C SER A 79 15.37 1.76 -7.77
N ILE A 80 14.82 0.75 -8.43
CA ILE A 80 14.69 0.70 -9.90
C ILE A 80 13.75 1.81 -10.40
N ASP A 81 12.61 2.00 -9.73
CA ASP A 81 11.65 3.04 -10.10
C ASP A 81 12.21 4.46 -9.92
N LYS A 82 13.01 4.70 -8.86
CA LYS A 82 13.72 5.96 -8.63
C LYS A 82 14.70 6.27 -9.77
N ARG A 83 15.47 5.28 -10.23
CA ARG A 83 16.39 5.44 -11.38
C ARG A 83 15.64 5.78 -12.68
N LYS A 84 14.49 5.14 -12.92
CA LYS A 84 13.64 5.44 -14.08
C LYS A 84 13.01 6.84 -14.00
N SER A 85 12.58 7.24 -12.80
CA SER A 85 11.88 8.51 -12.58
C SER A 85 12.84 9.71 -12.45
N GLY A 86 14.08 9.47 -12.02
CA GLY A 86 15.09 10.50 -11.76
C GLY A 86 16.27 10.52 -12.73
N GLY A 87 16.32 9.61 -13.72
CA GLY A 87 17.50 9.38 -14.56
C GLY A 87 18.05 10.61 -15.29
N ILE A 88 17.22 11.58 -15.68
CA ILE A 88 17.70 12.82 -16.31
C ILE A 88 18.04 13.88 -15.24
N ASP A 89 17.21 14.05 -14.21
CA ASP A 89 17.40 15.06 -13.16
C ASP A 89 18.65 14.78 -12.28
N GLU A 90 19.03 13.51 -12.10
CA GLU A 90 20.26 13.11 -11.39
C GLU A 90 21.53 13.36 -12.23
N ILE A 91 21.49 13.14 -13.55
CA ILE A 91 22.64 13.34 -14.45
C ILE A 91 23.02 14.81 -14.58
N PHE A 92 22.04 15.71 -14.63
CA PHE A 92 22.29 17.15 -14.78
C PHE A 92 22.42 17.90 -13.45
N GLY A 93 22.45 17.19 -12.31
CA GLY A 93 22.56 17.80 -10.97
C GLY A 93 21.36 18.67 -10.57
N ASN A 94 20.32 18.75 -11.41
CA ASN A 94 19.13 19.54 -11.16
C ASN A 94 18.14 18.69 -10.36
N ARG A 95 18.40 18.56 -9.06
CA ARG A 95 17.44 17.97 -8.13
C ARG A 95 16.26 18.95 -7.97
N SER A 96 15.35 18.96 -8.93
CA SER A 96 14.08 19.67 -8.83
C SER A 96 13.32 19.10 -7.63
N ARG A 97 13.27 19.88 -6.54
CA ARG A 97 12.55 19.53 -5.32
C ARG A 97 11.17 20.14 -5.39
N ASN A 98 10.15 19.35 -5.09
CA ASN A 98 8.83 19.88 -4.84
C ASN A 98 8.83 20.48 -3.43
N ARG A 99 8.92 21.80 -3.36
CA ARG A 99 8.82 22.53 -2.10
C ARG A 99 7.35 22.69 -1.73
N CYS A 100 7.03 22.36 -0.50
CA CYS A 100 5.69 22.50 0.06
C CYS A 100 5.82 23.24 1.38
N THR A 101 5.23 24.44 1.43
CA THR A 101 5.17 25.26 2.63
C THR A 101 3.82 25.02 3.31
N ILE A 102 3.85 24.73 4.61
CA ILE A 102 2.67 24.32 5.38
C ILE A 102 2.53 25.21 6.61
N ARG A 103 1.35 25.81 6.79
CA ARG A 103 1.02 26.55 8.01
C ARG A 103 0.57 25.56 9.09
N ARG A 104 1.06 25.73 10.33
CA ARG A 104 0.71 24.84 11.47
C ARG A 104 -0.79 24.67 11.70
N GLY A 105 -1.58 25.70 11.47
CA GLY A 105 -3.04 25.65 11.63
C GLY A 105 -3.80 25.04 10.45
N PHE A 106 -3.13 24.75 9.33
CA PHE A 106 -3.75 24.32 8.07
C PHE A 106 -2.96 23.18 7.42
N VAL A 107 -2.48 22.23 8.24
CA VAL A 107 -1.56 21.17 7.79
C VAL A 107 -2.16 20.34 6.66
N PHE A 108 -3.41 19.93 6.82
CA PHE A 108 -4.08 19.10 5.84
C PHE A 108 -4.38 19.88 4.56
N GLU A 109 -4.94 21.07 4.67
CA GLU A 109 -5.34 21.91 3.54
C GLU A 109 -4.12 22.31 2.70
N ASP A 110 -3.08 22.85 3.33
CA ASP A 110 -1.87 23.28 2.63
C ASP A 110 -1.16 22.07 2.01
N GLY A 111 -1.10 20.94 2.72
CA GLY A 111 -0.55 19.69 2.19
C GLY A 111 -1.33 19.20 0.98
N PHE A 112 -2.65 19.18 1.06
CA PHE A 112 -3.55 18.74 -0.01
C PHE A 112 -3.38 19.62 -1.25
N ASP A 113 -3.43 20.94 -1.09
CA ASP A 113 -3.35 21.89 -2.21
C ASP A 113 -1.98 21.84 -2.92
N ASN A 114 -0.89 21.71 -2.16
CA ASN A 114 0.46 21.68 -2.72
C ASN A 114 0.82 20.33 -3.36
N LEU A 115 0.36 19.21 -2.80
CA LEU A 115 0.90 17.88 -3.14
C LEU A 115 -0.07 17.02 -3.94
N ASN A 116 -1.39 17.21 -3.83
CA ASN A 116 -2.37 16.31 -4.46
C ASN A 116 -2.32 16.36 -5.99
N SER A 117 -2.00 17.51 -6.57
CA SER A 117 -1.94 17.73 -8.02
C SER A 117 -0.62 17.28 -8.67
N LEU A 118 0.38 16.89 -7.89
CA LEU A 118 1.73 16.59 -8.41
C LEU A 118 1.78 15.31 -9.26
N GLY A 119 0.85 14.36 -9.08
CA GLY A 119 0.85 13.10 -9.83
C GLY A 119 2.19 12.36 -9.73
N SER A 120 2.82 12.08 -10.87
CA SER A 120 4.15 11.44 -10.93
C SER A 120 5.27 12.28 -10.27
N GLY A 121 5.05 13.59 -10.13
CA GLY A 121 5.93 14.49 -9.39
C GLY A 121 6.13 14.08 -7.94
N LEU A 122 5.17 13.37 -7.31
CA LEU A 122 5.33 12.83 -5.96
C LEU A 122 6.53 11.88 -5.84
N LYS A 123 6.96 11.22 -6.93
CA LYS A 123 8.15 10.36 -6.91
C LYS A 123 9.46 11.15 -6.74
N LYS A 124 9.48 12.44 -7.07
CA LYS A 124 10.63 13.32 -6.83
C LYS A 124 10.76 13.65 -5.35
N ARG A 125 11.91 14.19 -4.95
CA ARG A 125 12.14 14.62 -3.57
C ARG A 125 11.17 15.75 -3.21
N ILE A 126 10.43 15.56 -2.12
CA ILE A 126 9.54 16.56 -1.53
C ILE A 126 10.28 17.21 -0.36
N GLN A 127 10.23 18.53 -0.27
CA GLN A 127 10.78 19.29 0.84
C GLN A 127 9.62 20.01 1.54
N ILE A 128 9.29 19.56 2.76
CA ILE A 128 8.29 20.21 3.61
C ILE A 128 8.97 21.33 4.40
N THR A 129 8.29 22.48 4.51
CA THR A 129 8.70 23.60 5.36
C THR A 129 7.49 24.06 6.17
N PHE A 130 7.55 23.96 7.50
CA PHE A 130 6.52 24.54 8.35
C PHE A 130 6.75 26.04 8.53
N VAL A 131 5.64 26.78 8.55
CA VAL A 131 5.61 28.20 8.90
C VAL A 131 4.59 28.45 10.01
N ASP A 132 4.90 29.40 10.88
CA ASP A 132 3.99 29.85 11.93
C ASP A 132 2.86 30.74 11.38
N GLU A 133 2.01 31.24 12.27
CA GLU A 133 0.88 32.11 11.91
C GLU A 133 1.33 33.44 11.28
N GLN A 134 2.56 33.87 11.55
CA GLN A 134 3.18 35.07 11.01
C GLN A 134 3.94 34.80 9.70
N GLY A 135 3.95 33.55 9.23
CA GLY A 135 4.64 33.12 8.01
C GLY A 135 6.15 32.95 8.17
N MET A 136 6.66 32.94 9.41
CA MET A 136 8.07 32.72 9.69
C MET A 136 8.39 31.23 9.61
N ILE A 137 9.53 30.92 8.97
CA ILE A 137 9.98 29.54 8.78
C ILE A 137 10.38 28.95 10.14
N GLU A 138 9.78 27.82 10.47
CA GLU A 138 10.20 27.01 11.61
C GLU A 138 11.47 26.21 11.27
N ALA A 139 12.38 26.14 12.22
CA ALA A 139 13.60 25.36 12.04
C ALA A 139 13.26 23.86 11.92
N GLY A 140 13.50 23.27 10.74
CA GLY A 140 13.27 21.85 10.48
C GLY A 140 14.44 21.22 9.72
N VAL A 141 14.90 20.06 10.18
CA VAL A 141 15.96 19.28 9.51
C VAL A 141 15.32 18.26 8.57
N ASP A 142 15.54 18.44 7.26
CA ASP A 142 14.95 17.63 6.17
C ASP A 142 15.69 16.29 5.95
N GLY A 143 15.69 15.46 6.99
CA GLY A 143 16.11 14.06 6.99
C GLY A 143 14.96 13.06 7.12
N GLY A 144 13.72 13.49 6.78
CA GLY A 144 12.49 12.70 6.96
C GLY A 144 11.67 13.08 8.20
N GLY A 145 12.25 13.81 9.17
CA GLY A 145 11.54 14.23 10.39
C GLY A 145 10.34 15.13 10.11
N VAL A 146 10.53 16.17 9.29
CA VAL A 146 9.47 17.15 8.94
C VAL A 146 8.37 16.51 8.08
N PHE A 147 8.74 15.60 7.16
CA PHE A 147 7.75 14.87 6.36
C PHE A 147 6.96 13.87 7.22
N LYS A 148 7.63 13.18 8.16
CA LYS A 148 6.99 12.30 9.13
C LYS A 148 5.99 13.07 10.00
N GLU A 149 6.38 14.23 10.49
CA GLU A 149 5.52 15.12 11.26
C GLU A 149 4.29 15.55 10.45
N PHE A 150 4.50 16.03 9.22
CA PHE A 150 3.40 16.34 8.30
C PHE A 150 2.45 15.16 8.12
N LEU A 151 2.98 13.97 7.83
CA LEU A 151 2.18 12.78 7.60
C LEU A 151 1.36 12.39 8.83
N ASN A 152 1.96 12.38 10.01
CA ASN A 152 1.25 12.08 11.25
C ASN A 152 0.12 13.09 11.50
N SER A 153 0.41 14.39 11.31
CA SER A 153 -0.60 15.43 11.46
C SER A 153 -1.71 15.35 10.41
N ALA A 154 -1.42 14.93 9.18
CA ALA A 154 -2.42 14.82 8.12
C ALA A 154 -3.48 13.73 8.39
N PHE A 155 -3.16 12.74 9.24
CA PHE A 155 -4.07 11.68 9.66
C PHE A 155 -4.79 11.98 11.00
N ASP A 156 -4.76 13.23 11.47
CA ASP A 156 -5.46 13.63 12.69
C ASP A 156 -6.98 13.34 12.58
N SER A 157 -7.53 12.72 13.63
CA SER A 157 -8.95 12.40 13.74
C SER A 157 -9.84 13.65 13.72
N ASN A 158 -9.30 14.82 14.04
CA ASN A 158 -9.99 16.12 13.99
C ASN A 158 -10.52 16.47 12.59
N PHE A 159 -9.93 15.91 11.52
CA PHE A 159 -10.42 16.10 10.15
C PHE A 159 -11.67 15.27 9.82
N GLY A 160 -12.09 14.37 10.71
CA GLY A 160 -13.29 13.54 10.55
C GLY A 160 -13.16 12.41 9.51
N LEU A 161 -11.97 12.25 8.91
CA LEU A 161 -11.68 11.20 7.93
C LEU A 161 -11.37 9.86 8.60
N PHE A 162 -10.63 9.88 9.71
CA PHE A 162 -10.28 8.68 10.45
C PHE A 162 -10.86 8.74 11.86
N LYS A 163 -11.25 7.58 12.37
CA LYS A 163 -11.52 7.32 13.77
C LYS A 163 -10.44 6.40 14.31
N SER A 164 -10.34 6.33 15.63
CA SER A 164 -9.41 5.45 16.32
C SER A 164 -10.18 4.46 17.19
N THR A 165 -9.70 3.22 17.25
CA THR A 165 -10.16 2.23 18.22
C THR A 165 -9.74 2.62 19.64
N THR A 166 -10.14 1.86 20.65
CA THR A 166 -9.66 2.07 22.03
C THR A 166 -8.14 1.92 22.17
N GLU A 167 -7.49 1.21 21.24
CA GLU A 167 -6.05 0.99 21.19
C GLU A 167 -5.31 2.04 20.33
N ASN A 168 -5.99 3.11 19.93
CA ASN A 168 -5.50 4.16 19.02
C ASN A 168 -5.16 3.66 17.60
N GLU A 169 -5.83 2.61 17.13
CA GLU A 169 -5.66 2.12 15.76
C GLU A 169 -6.63 2.82 14.80
N LEU A 170 -6.11 3.36 13.71
CA LEU A 170 -6.85 4.17 12.75
C LEU A 170 -7.69 3.33 11.79
N TYR A 171 -8.92 3.79 11.53
CA TYR A 171 -9.79 3.26 10.49
C TYR A 171 -10.68 4.36 9.89
N PRO A 172 -11.15 4.23 8.64
CA PRO A 172 -11.98 5.26 8.01
C PRO A 172 -13.27 5.51 8.78
N SER A 173 -13.65 6.79 8.91
CA SER A 173 -14.92 7.19 9.51
C SER A 173 -16.07 6.80 8.58
N ALA A 174 -17.10 6.13 9.12
CA ALA A 174 -18.32 5.79 8.37
C ALA A 174 -19.14 7.01 7.92
N SER A 175 -18.93 8.18 8.56
CA SER A 175 -19.68 9.42 8.29
C SER A 175 -19.06 10.27 7.17
N PHE A 176 -18.31 9.66 6.25
CA PHE A 176 -17.64 10.38 5.17
C PHE A 176 -18.63 10.86 4.10
N LYS A 177 -18.32 11.99 3.47
CA LYS A 177 -19.06 12.50 2.31
C LYS A 177 -18.36 12.09 1.03
N GLU A 178 -19.08 12.06 -0.09
CA GLU A 178 -18.48 11.79 -1.40
C GLU A 178 -17.36 12.79 -1.74
N SER A 179 -17.47 14.05 -1.27
CA SER A 179 -16.42 15.06 -1.38
C SER A 179 -15.11 14.69 -0.67
N ASP A 180 -15.15 13.78 0.30
CA ASP A 180 -13.99 13.34 1.06
C ASP A 180 -13.19 12.24 0.35
N LEU A 181 -13.73 11.63 -0.73
CA LEU A 181 -13.02 10.58 -1.48
C LEU A 181 -11.65 11.05 -1.99
N LYS A 182 -11.57 12.29 -2.49
CA LYS A 182 -10.30 12.88 -2.92
C LYS A 182 -9.31 13.05 -1.77
N LYS A 183 -9.80 13.28 -0.55
CA LYS A 183 -8.98 13.41 0.66
C LYS A 183 -8.40 12.06 1.07
N TYR A 184 -9.19 10.99 1.03
CA TYR A 184 -8.69 9.63 1.25
C TYR A 184 -7.67 9.21 0.19
N GLU A 185 -7.92 9.52 -1.09
CA GLU A 185 -6.97 9.27 -2.17
C GLU A 185 -5.64 10.00 -1.94
N PHE A 186 -5.71 11.26 -1.51
CA PHE A 186 -4.55 12.06 -1.16
C PHE A 186 -3.75 11.43 0.01
N LEU A 187 -4.42 11.07 1.10
CA LEU A 187 -3.79 10.45 2.26
C LEU A 187 -3.12 9.12 1.90
N GLY A 188 -3.77 8.30 1.08
CA GLY A 188 -3.19 7.07 0.54
C GLY A 188 -1.94 7.34 -0.29
N ARG A 189 -1.93 8.38 -1.13
CA ARG A 189 -0.75 8.79 -1.92
C ARG A 189 0.41 9.25 -1.04
N ILE A 190 0.16 10.07 -0.02
CA ILE A 190 1.23 10.55 0.88
C ILE A 190 1.76 9.41 1.77
N LEU A 191 0.91 8.50 2.23
CA LEU A 191 1.36 7.28 2.91
C LEU A 191 2.24 6.42 2.00
N GLY A 192 1.81 6.20 0.74
CA GLY A 192 2.61 5.53 -0.27
C GLY A 192 3.94 6.23 -0.56
N LYS A 193 3.94 7.58 -0.53
CA LYS A 193 5.17 8.38 -0.64
C LYS A 193 6.13 8.14 0.53
N ALA A 194 5.62 8.02 1.76
CA ALA A 194 6.45 7.70 2.92
C ALA A 194 7.12 6.32 2.77
N LEU A 195 6.36 5.32 2.32
CA LEU A 195 6.87 4.00 2.00
C LEU A 195 7.94 4.06 0.89
N TYR A 196 7.69 4.84 -0.16
CA TYR A 196 8.63 5.06 -1.28
C TYR A 196 9.95 5.71 -0.85
N GLU A 197 9.93 6.61 0.13
CA GLU A 197 11.14 7.23 0.68
C GLU A 197 11.80 6.42 1.80
N GLY A 198 11.13 5.38 2.31
CA GLY A 198 11.63 4.62 3.45
C GLY A 198 11.54 5.39 4.77
N ILE A 199 10.58 6.30 4.86
CA ILE A 199 10.30 7.06 6.08
C ILE A 199 9.43 6.18 6.99
N LEU A 200 9.86 6.01 8.24
CA LEU A 200 9.07 5.31 9.25
C LEU A 200 7.89 6.18 9.67
N VAL A 201 6.70 5.68 9.40
CA VAL A 201 5.42 6.33 9.72
C VAL A 201 4.93 5.81 11.05
N ASP A 202 4.42 6.70 11.90
CA ASP A 202 3.88 6.35 13.22
C ASP A 202 2.35 6.34 13.17
N LEU A 203 1.83 5.54 12.24
CA LEU A 203 0.39 5.34 12.03
C LEU A 203 0.12 3.84 12.18
N ILE A 204 -0.72 3.49 13.14
CA ILE A 204 -1.16 2.12 13.36
C ILE A 204 -2.59 2.04 12.83
N PHE A 205 -2.83 1.16 11.86
CA PHE A 205 -4.15 0.95 11.29
C PHE A 205 -4.81 -0.26 11.96
N ALA A 206 -6.13 -0.19 12.17
CA ALA A 206 -6.86 -1.27 12.78
C ALA A 206 -6.85 -2.53 11.89
N ASN A 207 -6.72 -3.71 12.50
CA ASN A 207 -6.55 -4.96 11.74
C ASN A 207 -7.71 -5.21 10.76
N PHE A 208 -8.96 -5.03 11.21
CA PHE A 208 -10.15 -5.18 10.36
C PHE A 208 -10.17 -4.26 9.13
N PHE A 209 -9.48 -3.11 9.22
CA PHE A 209 -9.34 -2.20 8.08
C PHE A 209 -8.23 -2.66 7.14
N LEU A 210 -7.09 -3.11 7.66
CA LEU A 210 -5.99 -3.66 6.87
C LEU A 210 -6.40 -4.93 6.11
N THR A 211 -7.13 -5.84 6.75
CA THR A 211 -7.68 -7.06 6.12
C THR A 211 -8.55 -6.70 4.91
N LYS A 212 -9.39 -5.65 5.02
CA LYS A 212 -10.17 -5.15 3.88
C LYS A 212 -9.30 -4.54 2.79
N TRP A 213 -8.23 -3.84 3.15
CA TRP A 213 -7.29 -3.30 2.17
C TRP A 213 -6.57 -4.43 1.39
N LEU A 214 -6.34 -5.58 2.02
CA LEU A 214 -5.78 -6.77 1.39
C LEU A 214 -6.80 -7.54 0.53
N GLY A 215 -8.07 -7.11 0.48
CA GLY A 215 -9.13 -7.82 -0.24
C GLY A 215 -9.65 -9.06 0.48
N GLU A 216 -9.34 -9.21 1.77
CA GLU A 216 -9.75 -10.34 2.60
C GLU A 216 -11.08 -10.08 3.32
N HIS A 217 -11.62 -11.14 3.93
CA HIS A 217 -12.86 -11.08 4.69
C HIS A 217 -12.54 -10.87 6.18
N ASN A 218 -13.31 -10.00 6.83
CA ASN A 218 -13.28 -9.89 8.29
C ASN A 218 -14.16 -10.97 8.89
N TYR A 219 -13.76 -11.47 10.05
CA TYR A 219 -14.49 -12.47 10.81
C TYR A 219 -15.13 -11.84 12.05
N ILE A 220 -16.02 -12.58 12.72
CA ILE A 220 -16.66 -12.13 13.96
C ILE A 220 -15.63 -11.81 15.05
N ASP A 221 -14.48 -12.47 15.02
CA ASP A 221 -13.39 -12.30 15.99
C ASP A 221 -12.64 -10.97 15.81
N ASP A 222 -12.79 -10.28 14.66
CA ASP A 222 -12.26 -8.93 14.45
C ASP A 222 -13.17 -7.86 15.06
N LEU A 223 -14.46 -8.17 15.22
CA LEU A 223 -15.48 -7.23 15.64
C LEU A 223 -15.23 -6.57 17.01
N PRO A 224 -14.66 -7.23 18.04
CA PRO A 224 -14.34 -6.58 19.31
C PRO A 224 -13.48 -5.32 19.17
N SER A 225 -12.59 -5.26 18.17
CA SER A 225 -11.73 -4.10 17.94
C SER A 225 -12.47 -2.92 17.27
N LEU A 226 -13.56 -3.20 16.55
CA LEU A 226 -14.38 -2.20 15.87
C LEU A 226 -15.58 -1.76 16.73
N ASP A 227 -16.33 -2.74 17.25
CA ASP A 227 -17.53 -2.55 18.06
C ASP A 227 -17.66 -3.68 19.10
N PRO A 228 -17.09 -3.47 20.31
CA PRO A 228 -17.18 -4.44 21.41
C PRO A 228 -18.61 -4.73 21.86
N GLU A 229 -19.53 -3.78 21.71
CA GLU A 229 -20.91 -3.92 22.17
C GLU A 229 -21.69 -4.81 21.20
N LEU A 230 -21.58 -4.54 19.90
CA LEU A 230 -22.16 -5.39 18.88
C LEU A 230 -21.62 -6.82 18.96
N TYR A 231 -20.31 -7.00 19.18
CA TYR A 231 -19.74 -8.33 19.41
C TYR A 231 -20.41 -9.06 20.58
N LYS A 232 -20.54 -8.41 21.75
CA LYS A 232 -21.21 -9.00 22.92
C LYS A 232 -22.64 -9.41 22.60
N ASN A 233 -23.38 -8.56 21.91
CA ASN A 233 -24.78 -8.82 21.54
C ASN A 233 -24.90 -9.99 20.56
N LEU A 234 -23.98 -10.12 19.59
CA LEU A 234 -23.95 -11.25 18.66
C LEU A 234 -23.57 -12.56 19.35
N ILE A 235 -22.61 -12.53 20.29
CA ILE A 235 -22.24 -13.71 21.08
C ILE A 235 -23.37 -14.12 22.02
N PHE A 236 -24.10 -13.16 22.59
CA PHE A 236 -25.32 -13.44 23.34
C PHE A 236 -26.36 -14.15 22.45
N LEU A 237 -26.65 -13.59 21.27
CA LEU A 237 -27.62 -14.17 20.34
C LEU A 237 -27.22 -15.58 19.90
N LYS A 238 -25.93 -15.81 19.64
CA LYS A 238 -25.38 -17.12 19.26
C LYS A 238 -25.60 -18.20 20.33
N ASN A 239 -25.55 -17.83 21.60
CA ASN A 239 -25.66 -18.75 22.74
C ASN A 239 -27.02 -18.68 23.44
N TYR A 240 -28.01 -18.02 22.84
CA TYR A 240 -29.33 -17.88 23.43
C TYR A 240 -30.09 -19.21 23.36
N GLU A 241 -30.44 -19.76 24.53
CA GLU A 241 -31.14 -21.05 24.66
C GLU A 241 -32.68 -20.95 24.61
N GLY A 242 -33.24 -19.73 24.62
CA GLY A 242 -34.68 -19.47 24.55
C GLY A 242 -35.25 -19.49 23.12
N ASP A 243 -36.54 -19.15 22.96
CA ASP A 243 -37.13 -18.95 21.63
C ASP A 243 -36.65 -17.61 21.05
N ILE A 244 -35.96 -17.65 19.90
CA ILE A 244 -35.44 -16.45 19.22
C ILE A 244 -36.55 -15.44 18.93
N LYS A 245 -37.81 -15.88 18.77
CA LYS A 245 -38.96 -14.99 18.58
C LYS A 245 -39.17 -14.03 19.74
N ASP A 246 -38.79 -14.42 20.95
CA ASP A 246 -38.91 -13.58 22.16
C ASP A 246 -38.05 -12.32 22.05
N LEU A 247 -36.97 -12.37 21.26
CA LEU A 247 -36.07 -11.23 21.04
C LEU A 247 -36.64 -10.20 20.06
N SER A 248 -37.67 -10.55 19.27
CA SER A 248 -38.32 -9.66 18.29
C SER A 248 -37.34 -8.94 17.34
N ILE A 249 -36.25 -9.61 16.98
CA ILE A 249 -35.23 -9.12 16.05
C ILE A 249 -35.53 -9.55 14.61
N PHE A 250 -35.10 -8.73 13.65
CA PHE A 250 -35.26 -8.97 12.22
C PHE A 250 -33.91 -8.81 11.51
N PHE A 251 -33.78 -9.39 10.32
CA PHE A 251 -32.61 -9.19 9.44
C PHE A 251 -32.69 -7.84 8.72
N SER A 252 -32.74 -6.76 9.50
CA SER A 252 -32.77 -5.38 9.03
C SER A 252 -31.82 -4.54 9.88
N ILE A 253 -31.18 -3.58 9.23
CA ILE A 253 -30.43 -2.51 9.89
C ILE A 253 -31.22 -1.21 9.67
N ASP A 254 -31.23 -0.33 10.66
CA ASP A 254 -31.74 1.02 10.48
C ASP A 254 -30.75 1.80 9.61
N ASP A 255 -31.26 2.62 8.69
CA ASP A 255 -30.41 3.52 7.90
C ASP A 255 -29.74 4.53 8.85
N ILE A 256 -28.40 4.53 8.88
CA ILE A 256 -27.56 5.45 9.67
C ILE A 256 -27.29 6.73 8.88
#